data_AF-W1Y3A8-F1
#
_entry.id   AF-W1Y3A8-F1
#
_cell.length_a   1.000
_cell.length_b   1.000
_cell.length_c   1.000
_cell.angle_alpha   90.00
_cell.angle_beta   90.00
_cell.angle_gamma   90.00
#
_symmetry.space_group_name_H-M   'P 1'
#
loop_
_entity.id
_entity.type
_entity.pdbx_description
1 polymer ?
#
loop_
_entity_poly.entity_id
_entity_poly.type
_entity_poly.pdbx_seq_one_letter_code
_entity_poly.pdbx_strand_id
1 'polypeptide(L)'
;IFGSIKGFDECSPYVNVKAYENVAQAAGGAASTTGFWDGPPLVSAAALGDSNTGMHLLIGLLAALLHREKTGRGQRVTMSMQDAVLNLCRVKLRDQQRL
;
A
#
# COMPACT_ATOMS: atom_id res chain seq x y z
N ILE A 1 -14.23 -6.47 -14.19
CA ILE A 1 -13.48 -6.23 -12.94
C ILE A 1 -12.66 -4.99 -13.19
N PHE A 2 -12.82 -3.96 -12.35
CA PHE A 2 -12.12 -2.69 -12.51
C PHE A 2 -11.10 -2.56 -11.38
N GLY A 3 -9.81 -2.58 -11.73
CA GLY A 3 -8.70 -2.37 -10.80
C GLY A 3 -8.22 -0.93 -10.84
N SER A 4 -7.98 -0.33 -9.67
CA SER A 4 -7.44 1.03 -9.60
C SER A 4 -6.40 1.17 -8.50
N ILE A 5 -5.25 1.74 -8.87
CA ILE A 5 -4.24 2.22 -7.91
C ILE A 5 -4.54 3.69 -7.58
N LYS A 6 -4.35 4.05 -6.31
CA LYS A 6 -4.36 5.43 -5.79
C LYS A 6 -3.19 5.62 -4.84
N GLY A 7 -2.80 6.86 -4.57
CA GLY A 7 -1.83 7.14 -3.51
C GLY A 7 -2.37 6.79 -2.13
N PHE A 8 -3.63 7.17 -1.90
CA PHE A 8 -4.35 7.07 -0.63
C PHE A 8 -5.76 6.54 -0.85
N ASP A 9 -6.36 6.00 0.21
CA ASP A 9 -7.72 5.47 0.18
C ASP A 9 -8.80 6.54 -0.02
N GLU A 10 -10.00 6.09 -0.43
CA GLU A 10 -11.16 6.96 -0.71
C GLU A 10 -11.60 7.78 0.50
N CYS A 11 -11.42 7.27 1.72
CA CYS A 11 -11.72 7.96 2.97
C CYS A 11 -10.54 8.75 3.57
N SER A 12 -9.37 8.72 2.94
CA SER A 12 -8.19 9.43 3.43
C SER A 12 -8.34 10.94 3.28
N PRO A 13 -7.87 11.77 4.25
CA PRO A 13 -7.77 13.22 4.04
C PRO A 13 -6.85 13.58 2.87
N TYR A 14 -6.00 12.65 2.43
CA TYR A 14 -5.07 12.81 1.31
C TYR A 14 -5.57 12.20 -0.01
N VAL A 15 -6.85 11.86 -0.13
CA VAL A 15 -7.41 11.17 -1.31
C VAL A 15 -7.08 11.83 -2.66
N ASN A 16 -6.95 13.15 -2.68
CA ASN A 16 -6.64 13.93 -3.89
C ASN A 16 -5.14 14.23 -4.08
N VAL A 17 -4.28 13.76 -3.18
CA VAL A 17 -2.83 13.98 -3.25
C VAL A 17 -2.21 13.03 -4.29
N LYS A 18 -1.38 13.58 -5.18
CA LYS A 18 -0.55 12.79 -6.08
C LYS A 18 0.58 12.16 -5.28
N ALA A 19 0.66 10.83 -5.32
CA ALA A 19 1.76 10.08 -4.72
C ALA A 19 2.62 9.44 -5.80
N TYR A 20 3.92 9.44 -5.55
CA TYR A 20 4.93 8.62 -6.23
C TYR A 20 5.62 7.76 -5.17
N GLU A 21 6.37 6.75 -5.60
CA GLU A 21 7.15 5.80 -4.79
C GLU A 21 7.49 6.27 -3.36
N ASN A 22 8.39 7.26 -3.22
CA ASN A 22 8.90 7.68 -1.91
C ASN A 22 7.85 8.41 -1.04
N VAL A 23 6.83 9.03 -1.63
CA VAL A 23 5.70 9.63 -0.88
C VAL A 23 4.91 8.53 -0.19
N ALA A 24 4.67 7.41 -0.87
CA ALA A 24 4.00 6.26 -0.29
C ALA A 24 4.85 5.60 0.80
N GLN A 25 6.17 5.48 0.60
CA GLN A 25 7.07 4.97 1.65
C GLN A 25 7.04 5.80 2.93
N ALA A 26 6.94 7.13 2.80
CA ALA A 26 6.76 8.02 3.93
C ALA A 26 5.39 7.82 4.59
N ALA A 27 4.31 7.82 3.81
CA ALA A 27 2.94 7.71 4.31
C ALA A 27 2.61 6.35 4.95
N GLY A 28 3.23 5.27 4.48
CA GLY A 28 3.01 3.90 4.97
C GLY A 28 3.96 3.47 6.10
N GLY A 29 4.83 4.36 6.60
CA GLY A 29 5.69 4.11 7.75
C GLY A 29 7.06 3.45 7.46
N ALA A 30 7.34 3.09 6.21
CA ALA A 30 8.62 2.48 5.82
C ALA A 30 9.79 3.43 6.05
N ALA A 31 9.69 4.69 5.58
CA ALA A 31 10.76 5.66 5.74
C ALA A 31 11.03 5.98 7.21
N SER A 32 9.99 6.05 8.04
CA SER A 32 10.12 6.33 9.48
C SER A 32 10.84 5.22 10.25
N THR A 33 10.90 3.99 9.71
CA THR A 33 11.41 2.81 10.42
C THR A 33 12.61 2.17 9.74
N THR A 34 13.17 2.85 8.75
CA THR A 34 14.34 2.46 7.98
C THR A 34 15.38 3.57 8.08
N GLY A 35 16.63 3.20 8.36
CA GLY A 35 17.73 4.15 8.60
C GLY A 35 18.44 3.89 9.92
N PHE A 36 19.22 4.87 10.37
CA PHE A 36 19.91 4.88 11.65
C PHE A 36 19.16 5.76 12.66
N TRP A 37 19.30 5.48 13.96
CA TRP A 37 18.55 6.17 15.02
C TRP A 37 18.87 7.67 15.14
N ASP A 38 20.07 8.08 14.74
CA ASP A 38 20.59 9.45 14.72
C ASP A 38 20.61 10.06 13.30
N GLY A 39 20.03 9.35 12.33
CA GLY A 39 19.91 9.79 10.94
C GLY A 39 18.49 10.22 10.57
N PRO A 40 18.31 10.74 9.35
CA PRO A 40 16.98 11.02 8.82
C PRO A 40 16.22 9.72 8.48
N PRO A 41 14.89 9.78 8.33
CA PRO A 41 14.10 8.74 7.68
C PRO A 41 14.70 8.36 6.32
N LEU A 42 14.81 7.07 6.02
CA LEU A 42 15.48 6.58 4.83
C LEU A 42 14.53 5.74 3.96
N VAL A 43 14.46 6.06 2.68
CA VAL A 43 13.71 5.28 1.69
C VAL A 43 14.44 3.97 1.34
N SER A 44 13.67 2.93 1.08
CA SER A 44 14.18 1.70 0.48
C SER A 44 14.44 1.90 -1.01
N ALA A 45 15.50 1.28 -1.52
CA ALA A 45 15.74 1.18 -2.95
C ALA A 45 14.73 0.26 -3.66
N ALA A 46 14.16 -0.71 -2.93
CA ALA A 46 13.07 -1.51 -3.47
C ALA A 46 11.81 -0.65 -3.66
N ALA A 47 11.08 -0.89 -4.75
CA ALA A 47 9.86 -0.14 -5.10
C ALA A 47 8.65 -0.56 -4.21
N LEU A 48 8.69 -0.15 -2.95
CA LEU A 48 7.68 -0.46 -1.93
C LEU A 48 6.34 0.26 -2.19
N GLY A 49 6.35 1.39 -2.90
CA GLY A 49 5.18 2.18 -3.24
C GLY A 49 4.60 1.86 -4.62
N ASP A 50 5.43 1.52 -5.61
CA ASP A 50 5.01 1.33 -7.00
C ASP A 50 4.76 -0.17 -7.29
N SER A 51 5.82 -0.95 -7.47
CA SER A 51 5.71 -2.37 -7.86
C SER A 51 4.98 -3.20 -6.82
N ASN A 52 5.23 -2.95 -5.53
CA ASN A 52 4.52 -3.60 -4.44
C ASN A 52 2.99 -3.35 -4.49
N THR A 53 2.56 -2.12 -4.78
CA THR A 53 1.14 -1.79 -4.93
C THR A 53 0.52 -2.49 -6.13
N GLY A 54 1.27 -2.59 -7.23
CA GLY A 54 0.89 -3.41 -8.39
C GLY A 54 0.66 -4.88 -8.03
N MET A 55 1.56 -5.47 -7.24
CA MET A 55 1.43 -6.86 -6.79
C MET A 55 0.25 -7.07 -5.83
N HIS A 56 -0.02 -6.11 -4.94
CA HIS A 56 -1.22 -6.16 -4.09
C HIS A 56 -2.51 -6.05 -4.91
N LEU A 57 -2.55 -5.16 -5.91
CA LEU A 57 -3.70 -5.07 -6.81
C LEU A 57 -3.88 -6.35 -7.64
N LEU A 58 -2.79 -6.98 -8.10
CA LEU A 58 -2.85 -8.27 -8.79
C LEU A 58 -3.55 -9.33 -7.93
N ILE A 59 -3.19 -9.45 -6.65
CA ILE A 59 -3.85 -10.37 -5.71
C ILE A 59 -5.35 -10.09 -5.65
N GLY A 60 -5.75 -8.82 -5.50
CA GLY A 60 -7.16 -8.42 -5.48
C GLY A 60 -7.90 -8.71 -6.79
N LEU A 61 -7.26 -8.55 -7.94
CA LEU A 61 -7.82 -8.87 -9.25
C LEU A 61 -8.03 -10.38 -9.44
N LEU A 62 -7.07 -11.21 -9.02
CA LEU A 62 -7.19 -12.67 -9.04
C LEU A 62 -8.31 -13.14 -8.11
N ALA A 63 -8.40 -12.57 -6.90
CA ALA A 63 -9.51 -12.84 -5.98
C ALA A 63 -10.86 -12.44 -6.59
N ALA A 64 -10.92 -11.31 -7.29
CA ALA A 64 -12.13 -10.86 -7.97
C ALA A 64 -12.54 -11.76 -9.15
N LEU A 65 -11.58 -12.36 -9.85
CA LEU A 65 -11.84 -13.36 -10.90
C LEU A 65 -12.46 -14.63 -10.30
N LEU A 66 -11.87 -15.17 -9.22
CA LEU A 66 -12.40 -16.32 -8.50
C LEU A 66 -13.80 -16.04 -7.92
N HIS A 67 -14.06 -14.82 -7.46
CA HIS A 67 -15.40 -14.43 -6.99
C HIS A 67 -16.42 -14.37 -8.14
N ARG A 68 -16.00 -13.93 -9.32
CA ARG A 68 -16.86 -13.87 -10.51
C ARG A 68 -17.29 -15.26 -10.97
N GLU A 69 -16.47 -16.30 -10.81
CA GLU A 69 -16.86 -17.68 -11.14
C GLU A 69 -18.09 -18.14 -10.35
N LYS A 70 -18.24 -17.66 -9.12
CA LYS A 70 -19.35 -18.01 -8.22
C LYS A 70 -20.59 -17.14 -8.42
N THR A 71 -20.40 -15.88 -8.80
CA THR A 71 -21.47 -14.86 -8.81
C THR A 71 -21.91 -14.43 -10.21
N GLY A 72 -21.10 -14.72 -11.24
CA GLY A 72 -21.28 -14.21 -12.60
C GLY A 72 -21.05 -12.70 -12.74
N ARG A 73 -20.68 -11.97 -11.68
CA ARG A 73 -20.57 -10.51 -11.68
C ARG A 73 -19.14 -10.05 -11.38
N GLY A 74 -18.74 -8.97 -12.03
CA GLY A 74 -17.49 -8.27 -11.70
C GLY A 74 -17.66 -7.35 -10.48
N GLN A 75 -16.54 -6.85 -9.96
CA GLN A 75 -16.49 -5.87 -8.89
C GLN A 75 -15.38 -4.83 -9.12
N ARG A 76 -15.40 -3.75 -8.35
CA ARG A 76 -14.34 -2.74 -8.25
C ARG A 76 -13.33 -3.20 -7.19
N VAL A 77 -12.05 -3.13 -7.51
CA VAL A 77 -10.93 -3.43 -6.61
C VAL A 77 -10.02 -2.22 -6.59
N THR A 78 -9.76 -1.68 -5.41
CA THR A 78 -8.88 -0.52 -5.20
C THR A 78 -7.71 -0.93 -4.33
N MET A 79 -6.53 -0.40 -4.62
CA MET A 79 -5.35 -0.56 -3.77
C MET A 79 -4.64 0.78 -3.64
N SER A 80 -4.47 1.28 -2.42
CA SER A 80 -3.67 2.48 -2.19
C SER A 80 -2.19 2.15 -1.99
N MET A 81 -1.32 3.05 -2.41
CA MET A 81 0.13 2.90 -2.22
C MET A 81 0.48 2.95 -0.72
N GLN A 82 -0.20 3.80 0.05
CA GLN A 82 -0.05 3.86 1.50
C GLN A 82 -0.32 2.49 2.15
N ASP A 83 -1.44 1.84 1.82
CA ASP A 83 -1.81 0.54 2.39
C ASP A 83 -0.84 -0.57 1.98
N ALA A 84 -0.37 -0.55 0.73
CA ALA A 84 0.57 -1.54 0.24
C ALA A 84 1.90 -1.50 1.02
N VAL A 85 2.39 -0.29 1.29
CA VAL A 85 3.58 -0.07 2.13
C VAL A 85 3.29 -0.48 3.58
N LEU A 86 2.18 -0.02 4.15
CA LEU A 86 1.80 -0.31 5.54
C LEU A 86 1.67 -1.81 5.79
N ASN A 87 1.16 -2.57 4.81
CA ASN A 87 1.05 -4.03 4.93
C ASN A 87 2.42 -4.72 5.05
N LEU A 88 3.45 -4.27 4.33
CA LEU A 88 4.82 -4.77 4.50
C LEU A 88 5.45 -4.27 5.81
N CYS A 89 5.03 -3.10 6.30
CA CYS A 89 5.42 -2.56 7.60
C CYS A 89 4.64 -3.16 8.79
N ARG A 90 3.83 -4.21 8.60
CA ARG A 90 3.03 -4.86 9.66
C ARG A 90 3.85 -5.19 10.91
N VAL A 91 5.10 -5.63 10.76
CA VAL A 91 5.97 -5.94 11.90
C VAL A 91 6.30 -4.70 12.75
N LYS A 92 6.36 -3.51 12.14
CA LYS A 92 6.61 -2.24 12.84
C LYS A 92 5.36 -1.73 13.55
N LEU A 93 4.16 -2.01 13.03
CA LEU A 93 2.93 -1.75 13.77
C LEU A 93 2.84 -2.56 15.06
N ARG A 94 3.27 -3.84 15.03
CA ARG A 94 3.42 -4.66 16.26
C ARG A 94 4.37 -4.01 17.26
N ASP A 95 5.50 -3.46 16.80
CA ASP A 95 6.50 -2.86 17.67
C ASP A 95 5.95 -1.62 18.41
N GLN A 96 5.08 -0.83 17.76
CA GLN A 96 4.42 0.33 18.37
C GLN A 96 3.37 -0.04 19.43
N GLN A 97 2.78 -1.23 19.35
CA GLN A 97 1.77 -1.70 20.31
C GLN A 97 2.37 -2.33 21.58
N ARG A 98 3.70 -2.51 21.62
CA ARG A 98 4.41 -3.11 22.77
C ARG A 98 5.00 -2.08 23.73
N LEU A 99 4.78 -0.80 23.45
CA LEU A 99 5.07 0.33 24.35
C LEU A 99 3.91 0.50 25.33
#